data_AF-A0A969KPS8-F1
#
_entry.id   AF-A0A969KPS8-F1
#
_cell.length_a   1.000
_cell.length_b   1.000
_cell.length_c   1.000
_cell.angle_alpha   90.00
_cell.angle_beta   90.00
_cell.angle_gamma   90.00
#
_symmetry.space_group_name_H-M   'P 1'
#
loop_
_entity.id
_entity.type
_entity.pdbx_description
1 polymer ?
#
loop_
_entity_poly.entity_id
_entity_poly.type
_entity_poly.pdbx_seq_one_letter_code
_entity_poly.pdbx_strand_id
1 'polypeptide(L)' 'MREYLRGNPLNLRKMRVDAELEESLRAFKPESPAEVDCRREMLRYKRRVDDVVRELLRIENPRVATK' A
#
# COMPACT_ATOMS: atom_id res chain seq x y z
N MET A 1 6.74 -20.56 16.21
CA MET A 1 6.50 -19.14 15.91
C MET A 1 5.04 -19.00 15.47
N ARG A 2 4.19 -18.54 16.40
CA ARG A 2 2.81 -18.02 16.33
C ARG A 2 1.91 -18.41 15.12
N GLU A 3 0.95 -19.30 15.33
CA GLU A 3 -0.22 -19.48 14.44
C GLU A 3 -0.99 -18.17 14.21
N TYR A 4 -0.97 -17.23 15.17
CA TYR A 4 -1.55 -15.89 15.02
C TYR A 4 -0.83 -14.97 14.01
N LEU A 5 0.38 -15.35 13.57
CA LEU A 5 1.09 -14.67 12.48
C LEU A 5 0.79 -15.28 11.11
N ARG A 6 0.08 -16.43 11.05
CA ARG A 6 -0.52 -16.88 9.79
C ARG A 6 -1.73 -15.99 9.54
N GLY A 7 -1.46 -14.85 8.93
CA GLY A 7 -2.52 -14.00 8.38
C GLY A 7 -3.43 -14.81 7.46
N ASN A 8 -4.65 -14.33 7.26
CA ASN A 8 -5.56 -14.93 6.30
C ASN A 8 -4.94 -14.90 4.89
N PRO A 9 -5.20 -15.93 4.06
CA PRO A 9 -4.77 -15.91 2.68
C PRO A 9 -5.32 -14.66 1.99
N LEU A 10 -4.44 -13.94 1.28
CA LEU A 10 -4.83 -12.72 0.57
C LEU A 10 -5.70 -13.08 -0.63
N ASN A 11 -6.83 -12.39 -0.78
CA ASN A 11 -7.64 -12.50 -1.98
C ASN A 11 -7.07 -11.58 -3.08
N LEU A 12 -6.18 -12.13 -3.89
CA LEU A 12 -5.46 -11.40 -4.95
C LEU A 12 -6.39 -10.73 -5.97
N ARG A 13 -7.58 -11.31 -6.22
CA ARG A 13 -8.58 -10.73 -7.15
C ARG A 13 -9.16 -9.40 -6.66
N LYS A 14 -9.12 -9.17 -5.35
CA LYS A 14 -9.59 -7.94 -4.70
C LYS A 14 -8.44 -7.01 -4.34
N MET A 15 -7.19 -7.43 -4.54
CA MET A 15 -6.02 -6.68 -4.17
C MET A 15 -5.72 -5.63 -5.24
N ARG A 16 -5.58 -4.37 -4.81
CA ARG A 16 -5.32 -3.22 -5.68
C ARG A 16 -4.51 -2.18 -4.93
N VAL A 17 -3.76 -1.37 -5.67
CA VAL A 17 -3.14 -0.16 -5.12
C VAL A 17 -4.24 0.78 -4.66
N ASP A 18 -4.11 1.28 -3.44
CA ASP A 18 -5.07 2.22 -2.86
C ASP A 18 -4.76 3.65 -3.32
N ALA A 19 -5.46 4.10 -4.36
CA ALA A 19 -5.34 5.46 -4.88
C ALA A 19 -6.07 6.48 -3.98
N GLU A 20 -7.18 6.07 -3.36
CA GLU A 20 -8.03 6.92 -2.54
C GLU A 20 -7.29 7.40 -1.27
N LEU A 21 -6.54 6.49 -0.62
CA LEU A 21 -5.71 6.84 0.52
C LEU A 21 -4.61 7.85 0.15
N GLU A 22 -3.96 7.69 -1.00
CA GLU A 22 -2.93 8.64 -1.43
C GLU A 22 -3.53 10.02 -1.74
N GLU A 23 -4.66 10.07 -2.44
CA GLU A 23 -5.37 11.32 -2.71
C GLU A 23 -5.78 12.02 -1.41
N SER A 24 -6.36 11.26 -0.47
CA SER A 24 -6.77 11.76 0.85
C SER A 24 -5.58 12.33 1.63
N LEU A 25 -4.45 11.62 1.65
CA LEU A 25 -3.23 12.09 2.32
C LEU A 25 -2.65 13.34 1.64
N ARG A 26 -2.74 13.48 0.32
CA ARG A 26 -2.29 14.68 -0.39
C ARG A 26 -3.21 15.87 -0.16
N ALA A 27 -4.52 15.64 -0.07
CA ALA A 27 -5.51 16.66 0.22
C ALA A 27 -5.55 17.07 1.70
N PHE A 28 -5.05 16.22 2.60
CA PHE A 28 -4.96 16.51 4.03
C PHE A 28 -4.15 17.78 4.29
N LYS A 29 -4.74 18.70 5.04
CA LYS A 29 -4.16 19.99 5.43
C LYS A 29 -3.67 19.90 6.89
N PRO A 30 -2.37 19.70 7.13
CA PRO A 30 -1.83 19.63 8.48
C PRO A 30 -1.91 21.00 9.16
N GLU A 31 -2.25 21.00 10.44
CA GLU A 31 -2.34 22.18 11.29
C GLU A 31 -1.16 22.27 12.28
N SER A 32 -0.44 21.17 12.48
CA SER A 32 0.74 21.11 13.35
C SER A 32 1.97 20.50 12.65
N PRO A 33 3.20 20.79 13.12
CA PRO A 33 4.41 20.14 12.63
C PRO A 33 4.35 18.60 12.74
N ALA A 34 3.80 18.08 13.83
CA ALA A 34 3.65 16.64 14.05
C ALA A 34 2.78 15.97 12.98
N GLU A 35 1.72 16.64 12.53
CA GLU A 35 0.86 16.14 11.46
C GLU A 35 1.53 16.19 10.08
N VAL A 36 2.39 17.19 9.83
CA VAL A 36 3.20 17.23 8.60
C VAL A 36 4.10 16.00 8.52
N ASP A 37 4.76 15.67 9.63
CA ASP A 37 5.66 14.53 9.73
C ASP A 37 4.90 13.21 9.62
N CYS A 38 3.78 13.07 10.33
CA CYS A 38 2.89 11.91 10.23
C CYS A 38 2.40 11.69 8.78
N ARG A 39 1.91 12.73 8.10
CA ARG A 39 1.50 12.64 6.69
C ARG A 39 2.65 12.18 5.79
N ARG A 40 3.88 12.69 6.00
CA ARG A 40 5.06 12.30 5.22
C ARG A 40 5.42 10.84 5.44
N GLU A 41 5.41 10.38 6.69
CA GLU A 41 5.67 8.98 7.02
C GLU A 41 4.59 8.06 6.45
N MET A 42 3.31 8.40 6.57
CA MET A 42 2.21 7.63 5.98
C MET A 42 2.36 7.49 4.47
N LEU A 43 2.64 8.59 3.75
CA LEU A 43 2.89 8.53 2.30
C LEU A 43 4.09 7.64 1.96
N ARG A 44 5.15 7.67 2.77
CA ARG A 44 6.32 6.81 2.58
C ARG A 44 5.98 5.33 2.80
N TYR A 45 5.27 5.00 3.87
CA TYR A 45 4.84 3.64 4.16
C TYR A 45 3.89 3.12 3.08
N LYS A 46 2.93 3.93 2.66
CA LYS A 46 2.00 3.61 1.57
C LYS A 46 2.74 3.25 0.29
N ARG A 47 3.73 4.04 -0.14
CA ARG A 47 4.54 3.72 -1.34
C ARG A 47 5.22 2.36 -1.23
N ARG A 48 5.81 2.05 -0.06
CA ARG A 48 6.45 0.76 0.16
C ARG A 48 5.46 -0.40 0.10
N VAL A 49 4.26 -0.24 0.66
CA VAL A 49 3.20 -1.24 0.59
C VAL A 49 2.71 -1.41 -0.86
N ASP A 50 2.51 -0.31 -1.59
CA ASP A 50 2.14 -0.36 -3.00
C ASP A 50 3.16 -1.11 -3.84
N ASP A 51 4.46 -0.88 -3.60
CA ASP A 51 5.53 -1.59 -4.33
C ASP A 51 5.44 -3.10 -4.10
N VAL A 52 5.21 -3.54 -2.86
CA VAL A 52 4.99 -4.96 -2.54
C VAL A 52 3.73 -5.49 -3.22
N VAL A 53 2.63 -4.73 -3.22
CA VAL A 53 1.38 -5.12 -3.87
C VAL A 53 1.56 -5.25 -5.39
N ARG A 54 2.24 -4.29 -6.02
CA ARG A 54 2.56 -4.34 -7.47
C ARG A 54 3.40 -5.55 -7.81
N GLU A 55 4.44 -5.81 -7.02
CA GLU A 55 5.31 -6.97 -7.21
C GLU A 55 4.55 -8.30 -7.01
N LEU A 56 3.69 -8.39 -5.99
CA LEU A 56 2.88 -9.58 -5.76
C LEU A 56 1.90 -9.83 -6.92
N LEU A 57 1.23 -8.79 -7.42
CA LEU A 57 0.36 -8.89 -8.59
C LEU A 57 1.12 -9.27 -9.86
N ARG A 58 2.37 -8.80 -10.02
CA ARG A 58 3.26 -9.14 -11.15
C ARG A 58 3.65 -10.62 -11.14
N ILE A 59 4.04 -11.16 -9.98
CA ILE A 59 4.42 -12.57 -9.83
C ILE A 59 3.23 -13.49 -10.13
N GLU A 60 2.03 -13.12 -9.67
CA GLU A 60 0.80 -13.89 -9.86
C GLU A 60 0.25 -13.77 -11.30
N ASN A 61 0.51 -12.66 -11.98
CA ASN A 61 0.11 -12.43 -13.37
C ASN A 61 1.31 -12.08 -14.28
N PRO A 62 2.22 -13.03 -14.56
CA PRO A 62 3.43 -12.77 -15.35
C PRO A 62 3.12 -12.35 -16.80
N ARG A 63 1.93 -12.68 -17.31
CA ARG A 63 1.47 -12.33 -18.67
C ARG A 63 1.18 -10.83 -18.87
N VAL A 64 1.06 -10.05 -17.80
CA VAL A 64 0.84 -8.59 -17.87
C VAL A 64 2.18 -7.84 -18.00
N ALA A 65 3.31 -8.47 -17.69
CA ALA A 65 4.64 -7.85 -17.70
C ALA A 65 5.33 -7.82 -19.08
N THR A 66 4.75 -8.41 -20.12
CA THR A 66 5.32 -8.52 -21.48
C THR A 66 4.44 -7.88 -22.57
N LYS A 67 3.94 -6.67 -22.34
CA LYS A 67 3.34 -5.84 -23.39
C LYS A 67 3.84 -4.41 -23.29
#